data_AF-A0A920TVD0-F1
#
_entry.id   AF-A0A920TVD0-F1
#
_cell.length_a   1.000
_cell.length_b   1.000
_cell.length_c   1.000
_cell.angle_alpha   90.00
_cell.angle_beta   90.00
_cell.angle_gamma   90.00
#
_symmetry.space_group_name_H-M   'P 1'
#
loop_
_entity.id
_entity.type
_entity.pdbx_description
1 polymer ?
#
loop_
_entity_poly.entity_id
_entity_poly.type
_entity_poly.pdbx_seq_one_letter_code
_entity_poly.pdbx_strand_id
1 'polypeptide(L)'
;MLYLPQTGHMVAQAAHKPVHLGAMPASVNAALDSFPNNLNQGDIIILNDPYAGGSHLPDITLVAPVHVDGTLAGFVSNRGHHADVGGMTPGSLPISTEIYQEGLILSPLKLYRRNRLNHEIIEIICRNSRTPHERRGDLTAQIASIKVGQKRLQDIANRYSIEDTLSHMEALFDYSEKVTRSEIKKIPDGEYSVTDYMDDDGQTRRARSNNRYHNYHRRPNNSRF
;
A
#
# COMPACT_ATOMS: atom_id res chain seq x y z
N MET A 1 -4.06 6.10 4.77
CA MET A 1 -4.11 6.58 3.38
C MET A 1 -5.56 6.56 2.92
N LEU A 2 -5.93 7.47 2.03
CA LEU A 2 -7.29 7.68 1.54
C LEU A 2 -7.33 7.48 0.03
N TYR A 3 -8.38 6.84 -0.48
CA TYR A 3 -8.55 6.52 -1.91
C TYR A 3 -9.96 6.84 -2.39
N LEU A 4 -10.07 7.26 -3.66
CA LEU A 4 -11.35 7.53 -4.33
C LEU A 4 -12.16 6.24 -4.52
N PRO A 5 -13.50 6.28 -4.36
CA PRO A 5 -14.34 5.09 -4.48
C PRO A 5 -14.47 4.57 -5.92
N GLN A 6 -14.47 5.43 -6.94
CA GLN A 6 -14.69 5.03 -8.33
C GLN A 6 -13.46 4.39 -8.97
N THR A 7 -12.27 4.87 -8.61
CA THR A 7 -11.00 4.51 -9.28
C THR A 7 -10.03 3.76 -8.39
N GLY A 8 -10.19 3.80 -7.07
CA GLY A 8 -9.18 3.31 -6.13
C GLY A 8 -7.89 4.15 -6.13
N HIS A 9 -7.87 5.34 -6.74
CA HIS A 9 -6.69 6.19 -6.77
C HIS A 9 -6.42 6.82 -5.41
N MET A 10 -5.14 6.85 -5.02
CA MET A 10 -4.70 7.44 -3.75
C MET A 10 -4.85 8.97 -3.78
N VAL A 11 -5.62 9.50 -2.82
CA VAL A 11 -5.87 10.94 -2.65
C VAL A 11 -4.90 11.55 -1.65
N ALA A 12 -4.65 10.84 -0.54
CA ALA A 12 -3.82 11.36 0.53
C ALA A 12 -3.06 10.24 1.26
N GLN A 13 -1.81 10.54 1.58
CA GLN A 13 -0.91 9.67 2.34
C GLN A 13 -0.12 10.50 3.36
N ALA A 14 0.23 9.87 4.48
CA ALA A 14 1.12 10.48 5.46
C ALA A 14 2.59 10.47 4.96
N ALA A 15 3.31 11.56 5.20
CA ALA A 15 4.52 11.94 4.46
C ALA A 15 5.80 11.07 4.64
N HIS A 16 5.77 10.03 5.47
CA HIS A 16 7.00 9.51 6.11
C HIS A 16 7.70 8.33 5.41
N LYS A 17 7.11 7.70 4.37
CA LYS A 17 7.68 6.52 3.69
C LYS A 17 7.44 6.56 2.16
N PRO A 18 8.42 7.05 1.36
CA PRO A 18 8.26 7.19 -0.08
C PRO A 18 7.99 5.87 -0.82
N VAL A 19 8.56 4.75 -0.37
CA VAL A 19 8.34 3.41 -0.97
C VAL A 19 6.86 3.02 -1.01
N HIS A 20 6.07 3.54 -0.06
CA HIS A 20 4.62 3.29 -0.03
C HIS A 20 3.87 4.00 -1.17
N LEU A 21 4.42 5.06 -1.76
CA LEU A 21 3.75 5.81 -2.84
C LEU A 21 3.48 4.94 -4.07
N GLY A 22 4.41 4.03 -4.40
CA GLY A 22 4.25 3.10 -5.53
C GLY A 22 3.54 1.80 -5.16
N ALA A 23 3.87 1.21 -4.00
CA ALA A 23 3.38 -0.11 -3.64
C ALA A 23 1.94 -0.11 -3.09
N MET A 24 1.53 0.95 -2.39
CA MET A 24 0.20 0.98 -1.75
C MET A 24 -0.96 1.02 -2.74
N PRO A 25 -0.95 1.83 -3.83
CA PRO A 25 -1.98 1.75 -4.86
C PRO A 25 -2.13 0.33 -5.44
N ALA A 26 -1.01 -0.36 -5.69
CA ALA A 26 -1.03 -1.74 -6.18
C ALA A 26 -1.71 -2.70 -5.19
N SER A 27 -1.42 -2.58 -3.89
CA SER A 27 -2.10 -3.39 -2.86
C SER A 27 -3.59 -3.08 -2.72
N VAL A 28 -3.97 -1.81 -2.82
CA VAL A 28 -5.39 -1.44 -2.80
C VAL A 28 -6.10 -2.03 -4.02
N ASN A 29 -5.55 -1.86 -5.22
CA ASN A 29 -6.11 -2.45 -6.44
C ASN A 29 -6.25 -3.97 -6.34
N ALA A 30 -5.21 -4.67 -5.88
CA ALA A 30 -5.26 -6.12 -5.70
C ALA A 30 -6.37 -6.55 -4.70
N ALA A 31 -6.60 -5.76 -3.65
CA ALA A 31 -7.71 -5.99 -2.72
C ALA A 31 -9.09 -5.75 -3.37
N LEU A 32 -9.24 -4.69 -4.17
CA LEU A 32 -10.48 -4.40 -4.89
C LEU A 32 -10.79 -5.46 -5.95
N ASP A 33 -9.77 -5.88 -6.72
CA ASP A 33 -9.87 -6.87 -7.79
C ASP A 33 -10.20 -8.28 -7.26
N SER A 34 -9.74 -8.59 -6.04
CA SER A 34 -10.04 -9.88 -5.38
C SER A 34 -11.46 -9.95 -4.83
N PHE A 35 -12.10 -8.81 -4.59
CA PHE A 35 -13.46 -8.72 -4.02
C PHE A 35 -14.35 -7.75 -4.81
N PRO A 36 -14.51 -7.95 -6.13
CA PRO A 36 -15.25 -7.04 -6.98
C PRO A 36 -16.72 -7.02 -6.52
N ASN A 37 -17.24 -5.83 -6.23
CA ASN A 37 -18.59 -5.62 -5.70
C ASN A 37 -18.90 -6.40 -4.40
N ASN A 38 -17.87 -6.89 -3.70
CA ASN A 38 -18.01 -7.67 -2.46
C ASN A 38 -17.15 -7.08 -1.33
N LEU A 39 -17.09 -5.75 -1.26
CA LEU A 39 -16.46 -5.00 -0.19
C LEU A 39 -17.52 -4.17 0.53
N ASN A 40 -18.11 -4.76 1.56
CA ASN A 40 -19.22 -4.16 2.28
C ASN A 40 -18.73 -3.30 3.45
N GLN A 41 -19.61 -2.43 3.95
CA GLN A 41 -19.37 -1.75 5.22
C GLN A 41 -18.98 -2.74 6.33
N GLY A 42 -17.88 -2.43 7.02
CA GLY A 42 -17.34 -3.27 8.10
C GLY A 42 -16.47 -4.43 7.63
N ASP A 43 -16.24 -4.62 6.33
CA ASP A 43 -15.20 -5.50 5.83
C ASP A 43 -13.81 -4.83 6.00
N ILE A 44 -12.76 -5.62 6.26
CA ILE A 44 -11.35 -5.19 6.23
C ILE A 44 -10.57 -6.29 5.54
N ILE A 45 -9.82 -5.93 4.50
CA ILE A 45 -8.92 -6.82 3.78
C ILE A 45 -7.51 -6.73 4.39
N ILE A 46 -6.82 -7.87 4.43
CA ILE A 46 -5.41 -8.00 4.79
C ILE A 46 -4.66 -8.65 3.63
N LEU A 47 -3.44 -8.18 3.34
CA LEU A 47 -2.51 -8.77 2.36
C LEU A 47 -1.07 -8.34 2.63
N ASN A 48 -0.10 -9.14 2.18
CA ASN A 48 1.32 -8.77 2.11
C ASN A 48 2.03 -9.33 0.87
N ASP A 49 1.35 -10.13 0.05
CA ASP A 49 1.92 -10.78 -1.12
C ASP A 49 2.55 -9.74 -2.08
N PRO A 50 3.87 -9.83 -2.36
CA PRO A 50 4.55 -8.92 -3.26
C PRO A 50 3.99 -8.92 -4.68
N TYR A 51 3.43 -10.05 -5.12
CA TYR A 51 2.76 -10.16 -6.42
C TYR A 51 1.35 -9.54 -6.42
N ALA A 52 0.85 -9.14 -5.25
CA ALA A 52 -0.38 -8.39 -5.04
C ALA A 52 -0.11 -6.98 -4.46
N GLY A 53 1.03 -6.37 -4.80
CA GLY A 53 1.39 -5.00 -4.42
C GLY A 53 2.14 -4.87 -3.09
N GLY A 54 2.47 -5.97 -2.41
CA GLY A 54 3.43 -5.97 -1.31
C GLY A 54 4.82 -5.48 -1.76
N SER A 55 5.57 -4.85 -0.87
CA SER A 55 6.99 -4.49 -1.11
C SER A 55 7.92 -5.66 -0.74
N HIS A 56 7.58 -6.34 0.34
CA HIS A 56 8.19 -7.54 0.91
C HIS A 56 7.23 -8.10 1.97
N LEU A 57 7.40 -9.36 2.37
CA LEU A 57 6.45 -10.03 3.27
C LEU A 57 6.26 -9.37 4.65
N PRO A 58 7.27 -8.74 5.27
CA PRO A 58 7.07 -7.99 6.51
C PRO A 58 6.03 -6.88 6.43
N ASP A 59 5.78 -6.31 5.25
CA ASP A 59 4.86 -5.17 5.13
C ASP A 59 3.41 -5.64 4.91
N ILE A 60 2.68 -5.78 6.01
CA ILE A 60 1.26 -6.17 6.00
C ILE A 60 0.39 -4.93 5.77
N THR A 61 -0.46 -5.00 4.75
CA THR A 61 -1.38 -3.95 4.35
C THR A 61 -2.81 -4.28 4.79
N LEU A 62 -3.53 -3.30 5.35
CA LEU A 62 -4.97 -3.38 5.58
C LEU A 62 -5.71 -2.41 4.68
N VAL A 63 -6.84 -2.82 4.10
CA VAL A 63 -7.69 -1.99 3.24
C VAL A 63 -9.15 -2.13 3.69
N ALA A 64 -9.87 -1.03 3.82
CA ALA A 64 -11.28 -1.05 4.22
C ALA A 64 -12.11 -0.02 3.46
N PRO A 65 -13.34 -0.36 3.03
CA PRO A 65 -14.25 0.62 2.47
C PRO A 65 -14.80 1.54 3.58
N VAL A 66 -15.16 2.74 3.19
CA VAL A 66 -15.85 3.71 4.04
C VAL A 66 -17.20 3.99 3.42
N HIS A 67 -18.27 3.76 4.17
CA HIS A 67 -19.62 4.11 3.75
C HIS A 67 -20.17 5.23 4.63
N VAL A 68 -20.97 6.11 4.01
CA VAL A 68 -21.70 7.22 4.63
C VAL A 68 -23.14 7.12 4.12
N ASP A 69 -24.10 6.91 5.02
CA ASP A 69 -25.52 6.74 4.71
C ASP A 69 -25.81 5.73 3.58
N GLY A 70 -25.06 4.61 3.58
CA GLY A 70 -25.18 3.55 2.58
C GLY A 70 -24.41 3.78 1.28
N THR A 71 -23.84 4.97 1.07
CA THR A 71 -23.04 5.31 -0.11
C THR A 71 -21.56 5.11 0.16
N LEU A 72 -20.82 4.53 -0.79
CA LEU A 72 -19.39 4.34 -0.69
C LEU A 72 -18.67 5.69 -0.87
N ALA A 73 -18.06 6.19 0.22
CA ALA A 73 -17.33 7.46 0.24
C ALA A 73 -15.85 7.33 -0.12
N GLY A 74 -15.32 6.10 -0.19
CA GLY A 74 -13.92 5.83 -0.54
C GLY A 74 -13.35 4.64 0.20
N PHE A 75 -12.03 4.52 0.17
CA PHE A 75 -11.30 3.50 0.92
C PHE A 75 -10.25 4.12 1.83
N VAL A 76 -9.97 3.44 2.93
CA VAL A 76 -8.84 3.72 3.79
C VAL A 76 -7.90 2.53 3.84
N SER A 77 -6.60 2.81 3.87
CA SER A 77 -5.60 1.75 4.05
C SER A 77 -4.44 2.19 4.93
N ASN A 78 -3.75 1.20 5.50
CA ASN A 78 -2.45 1.37 6.14
C ASN A 78 -1.53 0.20 5.78
N ARG A 79 -0.24 0.39 6.03
CA ARG A 79 0.78 -0.65 5.94
C ARG A 79 1.69 -0.52 7.15
N GLY A 80 1.87 -1.64 7.84
CA GLY A 80 2.76 -1.77 8.98
C GLY A 80 3.89 -2.73 8.65
N HIS A 81 5.11 -2.40 9.08
CA HIS A 81 6.23 -3.31 9.00
C HIS A 81 6.24 -4.25 10.19
N HIS A 82 6.20 -5.54 9.94
CA HIS A 82 6.21 -6.59 10.95
C HIS A 82 7.60 -7.21 11.03
N ALA A 83 8.29 -7.04 12.15
CA ALA A 83 9.70 -7.39 12.30
C ALA A 83 10.02 -8.89 12.08
N ASP A 84 9.02 -9.77 12.20
CA ASP A 84 9.12 -11.20 11.93
C ASP A 84 7.77 -11.72 11.43
N VAL A 85 7.74 -12.30 10.23
CA VAL A 85 6.56 -12.95 9.63
C VAL A 85 6.82 -14.43 9.35
N GLY A 86 7.75 -15.03 10.11
CA GLY A 86 8.24 -16.39 9.89
C GLY A 86 9.50 -16.42 9.04
N GLY A 87 9.59 -17.38 8.13
CA GLY A 87 10.73 -17.54 7.22
C GLY A 87 11.89 -18.33 7.82
N MET A 88 12.93 -18.55 7.02
CA MET A 88 14.04 -19.44 7.35
C MET A 88 14.96 -18.92 8.48
N THR A 89 15.02 -17.60 8.69
CA THR A 89 15.82 -16.96 9.74
C THR A 89 14.98 -15.99 10.56
N PRO A 90 15.36 -15.69 11.82
CA PRO A 90 14.75 -14.62 12.58
C PRO A 90 14.94 -13.25 11.90
N GLY A 91 13.91 -12.41 11.93
CA GLY A 91 13.94 -11.05 11.39
C GLY A 91 13.09 -10.87 10.14
N SER A 92 13.26 -9.72 9.47
CA SER A 92 12.37 -9.27 8.39
C SER A 92 12.86 -9.62 6.99
N LEU A 93 14.16 -9.75 6.78
CA LEU A 93 14.77 -9.95 5.45
C LEU A 93 15.82 -11.07 5.51
N PRO A 94 15.42 -12.35 5.33
CA PRO A 94 16.38 -13.43 5.22
C PRO A 94 17.15 -13.32 3.90
N ILE A 95 18.33 -13.91 3.86
CA ILE A 95 19.04 -14.14 2.60
C ILE A 95 18.40 -15.37 1.94
N SER A 96 17.46 -15.14 1.01
CA SER A 96 16.61 -16.15 0.38
C SER A 96 16.89 -16.35 -1.12
N THR A 97 16.62 -17.55 -1.63
CA THR A 97 16.59 -17.85 -3.08
C THR A 97 15.17 -17.93 -3.63
N GLU A 98 14.17 -18.06 -2.76
CA GLU A 98 12.75 -18.12 -3.13
C GLU A 98 11.89 -17.50 -2.02
N ILE A 99 10.74 -16.95 -2.42
CA ILE A 99 9.83 -16.21 -1.53
C ILE A 99 9.29 -17.05 -0.37
N TYR A 100 9.14 -18.37 -0.53
CA TYR A 100 8.64 -19.26 0.51
C TYR A 100 9.58 -19.35 1.72
N GLN A 101 10.83 -18.97 1.55
CA GLN A 101 11.81 -18.89 2.62
C GLN A 101 11.70 -17.58 3.41
N GLU A 102 10.99 -16.58 2.88
CA GLU A 102 10.89 -15.24 3.46
C GLU A 102 9.80 -15.12 4.52
N GLY A 103 8.84 -16.03 4.52
CA GLY A 103 7.80 -16.11 5.55
C GLY A 103 6.40 -16.28 5.00
N LEU A 104 5.42 -15.89 5.81
CA LEU A 104 4.01 -16.08 5.51
C LEU A 104 3.56 -15.15 4.38
N ILE A 105 3.01 -15.75 3.32
CA ILE A 105 2.42 -15.06 2.19
C ILE A 105 0.90 -14.99 2.39
N LEU A 106 0.38 -13.78 2.42
CA LEU A 106 -1.03 -13.46 2.56
C LEU A 106 -1.51 -12.83 1.25
N SER A 107 -2.21 -13.65 0.46
CA SER A 107 -3.09 -13.13 -0.60
C SER A 107 -4.18 -12.23 0.01
N PRO A 108 -4.92 -11.44 -0.80
CA PRO A 108 -6.03 -10.65 -0.29
C PRO A 108 -7.09 -11.50 0.41
N LEU A 109 -7.25 -11.30 1.73
CA LEU A 109 -8.18 -12.05 2.58
C LEU A 109 -9.04 -11.08 3.40
N LYS A 110 -10.29 -11.45 3.67
CA LYS A 110 -11.15 -10.69 4.60
C LYS A 110 -10.76 -10.99 6.06
N LEU A 111 -10.01 -10.06 6.65
CA LEU A 111 -9.73 -10.03 8.09
C LEU A 111 -10.98 -9.71 8.90
N TYR A 112 -11.80 -8.77 8.42
CA TYR A 112 -13.14 -8.55 8.94
C TYR A 112 -14.18 -8.87 7.86
N ARG A 113 -15.27 -9.51 8.29
CA ARG A 113 -16.49 -9.70 7.50
C ARG A 113 -17.65 -9.05 8.24
N ARG A 114 -18.17 -7.93 7.72
CA ARG A 114 -19.29 -7.17 8.31
C ARG A 114 -19.10 -6.93 9.82
N ASN A 115 -17.99 -6.32 10.22
CA ASN A 115 -17.60 -6.02 11.60
C ASN A 115 -17.27 -7.25 12.48
N ARG A 116 -17.27 -8.46 11.93
CA ARG A 116 -16.80 -9.66 12.63
C ARG A 116 -15.35 -9.96 12.26
N LEU A 117 -14.48 -9.98 13.26
CA LEU A 117 -13.08 -10.37 13.11
C LEU A 117 -12.98 -11.86 12.80
N ASN A 118 -12.17 -12.20 11.80
CA ASN A 118 -11.70 -13.55 11.55
C ASN A 118 -10.48 -13.82 12.45
N HIS A 119 -10.71 -14.53 13.55
CA HIS A 119 -9.67 -14.82 14.53
C HIS A 119 -8.65 -15.83 14.01
N GLU A 120 -9.06 -16.70 13.09
CA GLU A 120 -8.23 -17.74 12.49
C GLU A 120 -7.08 -17.12 11.69
N ILE A 121 -7.33 -16.03 10.96
CA ILE A 121 -6.26 -15.29 10.25
C ILE A 121 -5.23 -14.72 11.23
N ILE A 122 -5.67 -14.13 12.35
CA ILE A 122 -4.77 -13.60 13.37
C ILE A 122 -3.91 -14.73 13.95
N GLU A 123 -4.54 -15.85 14.29
CA GLU A 123 -3.82 -16.99 14.87
C GLU A 123 -2.84 -17.63 13.88
N ILE A 124 -3.17 -17.72 12.59
CA ILE A 124 -2.23 -18.17 11.56
C ILE A 124 -1.00 -17.25 11.49
N ILE A 125 -1.20 -15.93 11.47
CA ILE A 125 -0.08 -14.97 11.43
C ILE A 125 0.77 -15.09 12.68
N CYS A 126 0.14 -15.11 13.86
CA CYS A 126 0.87 -15.15 15.12
C CYS A 126 1.61 -16.48 15.31
N ARG A 127 1.01 -17.61 14.92
CA ARG A 127 1.62 -18.93 15.05
C ARG A 127 2.87 -19.08 14.17
N ASN A 128 2.89 -18.40 13.03
CA ASN A 128 4.04 -18.41 12.11
C ASN A 128 5.10 -17.36 12.46
N SER A 129 4.96 -16.65 13.59
CA SER A 129 5.96 -15.68 14.04
C SER A 129 6.69 -16.14 15.29
N ARG A 130 7.96 -15.75 15.40
CA ARG A 130 8.78 -15.88 16.62
C ARG A 130 8.36 -14.89 17.71
N THR A 131 7.64 -13.82 17.35
CA THR A 131 7.20 -12.74 18.25
C THR A 131 5.67 -12.59 18.28
N PRO A 132 4.90 -13.64 18.65
CA PRO A 132 3.45 -13.68 18.49
C PRO A 132 2.69 -12.61 19.29
N HIS A 133 3.22 -12.15 20.42
CA HIS A 133 2.60 -11.07 21.20
C HIS A 133 2.74 -9.71 20.51
N GLU A 134 3.89 -9.43 19.91
CA GLU A 134 4.13 -8.23 19.12
C GLU A 134 3.25 -8.22 17.87
N ARG A 135 3.16 -9.35 17.14
CA ARG A 135 2.27 -9.46 15.96
C ARG A 135 0.82 -9.12 16.28
N ARG A 136 0.30 -9.60 17.43
CA ARG A 136 -1.05 -9.24 17.89
C ARG A 136 -1.18 -7.75 18.17
N GLY A 137 -0.17 -7.15 18.81
CA GLY A 137 -0.12 -5.71 19.07
C GLY A 137 -0.14 -4.88 17.78
N ASP A 138 0.73 -5.21 16.83
CA ASP A 138 0.85 -4.53 15.54
C ASP A 138 -0.45 -4.62 14.73
N LEU A 139 -1.04 -5.82 14.61
CA LEU A 139 -2.32 -6.02 13.92
C LEU A 139 -3.45 -5.25 14.62
N THR A 140 -3.48 -5.23 15.94
CA THR A 140 -4.46 -4.46 16.71
C THR A 140 -4.34 -2.96 16.44
N ALA A 141 -3.10 -2.44 16.42
CA ALA A 141 -2.83 -1.04 16.09
C ALA A 141 -3.22 -0.69 14.65
N GLN A 142 -2.95 -1.58 13.69
CA GLN A 142 -3.39 -1.41 12.31
C GLN A 142 -4.91 -1.40 12.19
N ILE A 143 -5.63 -2.32 12.84
CA ILE A 143 -7.10 -2.35 12.85
C ILE A 143 -7.65 -1.05 13.46
N ALA A 144 -7.09 -0.60 14.60
CA ALA A 144 -7.52 0.63 15.26
C ALA A 144 -7.34 1.85 14.35
N SER A 145 -6.20 1.96 13.66
CA SER A 145 -5.96 3.08 12.74
C SER A 145 -6.85 3.05 11.50
N ILE A 146 -7.21 1.87 10.97
CA ILE A 146 -8.24 1.74 9.93
C ILE A 146 -9.57 2.32 10.43
N LYS A 147 -10.03 1.90 11.61
CA LYS A 147 -11.29 2.38 12.20
C LYS A 147 -11.30 3.90 12.41
N VAL A 148 -10.18 4.46 12.86
CA VAL A 148 -10.01 5.91 12.96
C VAL A 148 -10.11 6.56 11.58
N GLY A 149 -9.45 6.01 10.55
CA GLY A 149 -9.53 6.49 9.18
C GLY A 149 -10.97 6.49 8.63
N GLN A 150 -11.71 5.39 8.83
CA GLN A 150 -13.12 5.28 8.45
C GLN A 150 -13.94 6.37 9.12
N LYS A 151 -13.80 6.51 10.45
CA LYS A 151 -14.52 7.53 11.23
C LYS A 151 -14.19 8.95 10.74
N ARG A 152 -12.92 9.27 10.49
CA ARG A 152 -12.52 10.62 10.08
C ARG A 152 -13.07 10.99 8.70
N LEU A 153 -13.09 10.06 7.75
CA LEU A 153 -13.70 10.32 6.45
C LEU A 153 -15.22 10.47 6.57
N GLN A 154 -15.88 9.67 7.40
CA GLN A 154 -17.30 9.85 7.72
C GLN A 154 -17.59 11.21 8.37
N ASP A 155 -16.79 11.63 9.34
CA ASP A 155 -16.93 12.93 10.00
C ASP A 155 -16.80 14.10 8.98
N ILE A 156 -15.89 13.97 7.99
CA ILE A 156 -15.72 14.96 6.90
C ILE A 156 -16.96 14.97 5.99
N ALA A 157 -17.40 13.80 5.51
CA ALA A 157 -18.56 13.69 4.63
C ALA A 157 -19.85 14.16 5.31
N ASN A 158 -20.05 13.86 6.59
CA ASN A 158 -21.21 14.34 7.34
C ASN A 158 -21.20 15.87 7.53
N ARG A 159 -20.01 16.47 7.62
CA ARG A 159 -19.87 17.91 7.80
C ARG A 159 -20.09 18.69 6.50
N TYR A 160 -19.63 18.14 5.38
CA TYR A 160 -19.59 18.86 4.10
C TYR A 160 -20.48 18.29 3.01
N SER A 161 -21.21 17.19 3.25
CA SER A 161 -21.82 16.30 2.25
C SER A 161 -20.82 15.36 1.58
N ILE A 162 -21.33 14.22 1.10
CA ILE A 162 -20.53 13.24 0.36
C ILE A 162 -20.14 13.79 -1.02
N GLU A 163 -21.04 14.53 -1.67
CA GLU A 163 -20.84 15.14 -2.98
C GLU A 163 -19.67 16.13 -2.95
N ASP A 164 -19.68 17.08 -2.01
CA ASP A 164 -18.58 18.03 -1.88
C ASP A 164 -17.28 17.33 -1.48
N THR A 165 -17.34 16.33 -0.59
CA THR A 165 -16.15 15.57 -0.19
C THR A 165 -15.49 14.91 -1.39
N LEU A 166 -16.27 14.22 -2.24
CA LEU A 166 -15.76 13.57 -3.44
C LEU A 166 -15.22 14.59 -4.45
N SER A 167 -15.93 15.70 -4.67
CA SER A 167 -15.47 16.78 -5.56
C SER A 167 -14.13 17.36 -5.11
N HIS A 168 -13.93 17.59 -3.81
CA HIS A 168 -12.65 18.06 -3.28
C HIS A 168 -11.55 17.00 -3.37
N MET A 169 -11.88 15.72 -3.17
CA MET A 169 -10.93 14.61 -3.37
C MET A 169 -10.46 14.55 -4.82
N GLU A 170 -11.35 14.75 -5.79
CA GLU A 170 -11.00 14.83 -7.22
C GLU A 170 -10.15 16.06 -7.54
N ALA A 171 -10.51 17.24 -7.01
CA ALA A 171 -9.76 18.48 -7.24
C ALA A 171 -8.31 18.42 -6.75
N LEU A 172 -8.00 17.56 -5.77
CA LEU A 172 -6.62 17.33 -5.30
C LEU A 172 -5.74 16.69 -6.39
N PHE A 173 -6.30 15.93 -7.33
CA PHE A 173 -5.53 15.37 -8.45
C PHE A 173 -5.12 16.46 -9.43
N ASP A 174 -6.07 17.31 -9.85
CA ASP A 174 -5.80 18.45 -10.73
C ASP A 174 -4.76 19.40 -10.12
N TYR A 175 -4.90 19.68 -8.81
CA TYR A 175 -3.94 20.47 -8.06
C TYR A 175 -2.55 19.82 -8.07
N SER A 176 -2.47 18.52 -7.74
CA SER A 176 -1.20 17.78 -7.68
C SER A 176 -0.53 17.70 -9.05
N GLU A 177 -1.29 17.50 -10.12
CA GLU A 177 -0.79 17.52 -11.49
C GLU A 177 -0.22 18.90 -11.83
N LYS A 178 -0.96 19.98 -11.56
CA LYS A 178 -0.54 21.35 -11.86
C LYS A 178 0.77 21.71 -11.15
N VAL A 179 0.89 21.37 -9.87
CA VAL A 179 2.11 21.60 -9.08
C VAL A 179 3.27 20.77 -9.63
N THR A 180 3.06 19.46 -9.83
CA THR A 180 4.10 18.56 -10.35
C THR A 180 4.60 19.00 -11.73
N ARG A 181 3.67 19.35 -12.64
CA ARG A 181 3.98 19.85 -13.99
C ARG A 181 4.73 21.18 -13.93
N SER A 182 4.41 22.06 -12.98
CA SER A 182 5.13 23.32 -12.76
C SER A 182 6.58 23.08 -12.33
N GLU A 183 6.83 22.13 -11.42
CA GLU A 183 8.19 21.78 -11.01
C GLU A 183 8.99 21.11 -12.13
N ILE A 184 8.38 20.17 -12.87
CA ILE A 184 9.02 19.51 -14.01
C ILE A 184 9.43 20.55 -15.07
N LYS A 185 8.61 21.58 -15.33
CA LYS A 185 8.93 22.66 -16.29
C LYS A 185 10.21 23.44 -15.93
N LYS A 186 10.63 23.46 -14.67
CA LYS A 186 11.87 24.13 -14.24
C LYS A 186 13.12 23.36 -14.64
N ILE A 187 13.00 22.05 -14.89
CA ILE A 187 14.11 21.21 -15.35
C ILE A 187 14.40 21.59 -16.81
N PRO A 188 15.64 21.90 -17.20
CA PRO A 188 15.98 22.17 -18.60
C PRO A 188 15.67 20.99 -19.52
N ASP A 189 15.23 21.27 -20.74
CA ASP A 189 15.05 20.23 -21.75
C ASP A 189 16.42 19.61 -22.10
N GLY A 190 16.50 18.28 -22.09
CA GLY A 190 17.74 17.54 -22.30
C GLY A 190 17.60 16.06 -21.97
N GLU A 191 18.65 15.30 -22.25
CA GLU A 191 18.77 13.89 -21.86
C GLU A 191 19.66 13.78 -20.62
N TYR A 192 19.17 13.08 -19.60
CA TYR A 192 19.87 12.89 -18.33
C TYR A 192 20.06 11.38 -18.11
N SER A 193 21.29 10.95 -17.86
CA SER A 193 21.64 9.55 -17.60
C SER A 193 22.43 9.42 -16.31
N VAL A 194 22.13 8.37 -15.54
CA VAL A 194 22.89 7.97 -14.34
C VAL A 194 23.14 6.47 -14.37
N THR A 195 24.26 6.03 -13.83
CA THR A 195 24.59 4.62 -13.61
C THR A 195 24.95 4.44 -12.15
N ASP A 196 24.38 3.40 -11.53
CA ASP A 196 24.61 3.05 -10.13
C ASP A 196 24.92 1.55 -10.03
N TYR A 197 25.59 1.15 -8.95
CA TYR A 197 26.07 -0.21 -8.74
C TYR A 197 25.56 -0.73 -7.39
N MET A 198 25.19 -2.01 -7.36
CA MET A 198 24.89 -2.74 -6.13
C MET A 198 25.89 -3.89 -5.97
N ASP A 199 26.21 -4.23 -4.73
CA ASP A 199 27.02 -5.39 -4.37
C ASP A 199 26.30 -6.72 -4.70
N ASP A 200 26.94 -7.85 -4.38
CA ASP A 200 26.45 -9.19 -4.73
C ASP A 200 25.21 -9.65 -3.92
N ASP A 201 24.79 -10.88 -4.18
CA ASP A 201 23.59 -11.50 -3.60
C ASP A 201 23.71 -11.88 -2.11
N GLY A 202 24.88 -11.68 -1.50
CA GLY A 202 25.16 -12.06 -0.11
C GLY A 202 25.14 -13.56 0.17
N GLN A 203 24.90 -14.41 -0.84
CA GLN A 203 24.85 -15.87 -0.72
C GLN A 203 26.12 -16.54 -1.20
N THR A 204 26.69 -16.04 -2.30
CA THR A 204 27.85 -16.66 -2.93
C THR A 204 29.05 -15.72 -2.86
N ARG A 205 30.25 -16.26 -2.59
CA ARG A 205 31.51 -15.48 -2.63
C ARG A 205 31.93 -15.04 -4.04
N ARG A 206 31.05 -15.16 -5.03
CA ARG A 206 31.33 -14.76 -6.41
C ARG A 206 30.75 -13.37 -6.62
N ALA A 207 31.61 -12.35 -6.61
CA ALA A 207 31.24 -11.00 -7.00
C ALA A 207 30.55 -11.01 -8.37
N ARG A 208 29.25 -10.76 -8.40
CA ARG A 208 28.49 -10.53 -9.62
C ARG A 208 27.94 -9.11 -9.54
N SER A 209 28.63 -8.17 -10.17
CA SER A 209 28.09 -6.83 -10.38
C SER A 209 26.92 -6.94 -11.39
N ASN A 210 25.69 -6.85 -10.90
CA ASN A 210 24.53 -6.77 -11.79
C ASN A 210 24.25 -5.30 -12.13
N ASN A 211 24.47 -4.92 -13.38
CA ASN A 211 24.11 -3.59 -13.88
C ASN A 211 22.57 -3.44 -13.95
N ARG A 212 22.03 -2.37 -13.36
CA ARG A 212 20.70 -1.85 -13.73
C ARG A 212 20.87 -0.57 -14.53
N TYR A 213 20.36 -0.56 -15.75
CA TYR A 213 20.27 0.63 -16.59
C TYR A 213 18.86 1.23 -16.47
N HIS A 214 18.78 2.51 -16.10
CA HIS A 214 17.53 3.27 -16.10
C HIS A 214 17.68 4.48 -17.04
N ASN A 215 16.97 4.44 -18.18
CA ASN A 215 16.88 5.56 -19.11
C ASN A 215 15.61 6.35 -18.84
N TYR A 216 15.74 7.64 -18.54
CA TYR A 216 14.61 8.56 -18.41
C TYR A 216 14.61 9.52 -19.60
N HIS A 217 13.52 9.52 -20.37
CA HIS A 217 13.36 10.40 -21.53
C HIS A 217 12.37 11.52 -21.19
N ARG A 218 12.77 12.77 -21.42
CA ARG A 218 11.83 13.89 -21.53
C ARG A 218 11.90 14.41 -22.97
N ARG A 219 10.88 14.09 -23.76
CA ARG A 219 10.78 14.61 -25.13
C ARG A 219 10.52 16.12 -25.11
N PRO A 220 11.04 16.87 -26.08
CA PRO A 220 10.72 18.29 -26.22
C PRO A 220 9.22 18.49 -26.39
N ASN A 221 8.72 19.58 -25.81
CA ASN A 221 7.31 19.98 -25.78
C ASN A 221 6.75 20.24 -27.20
N ASN A 222 6.37 19.19 -27.92
CA ASN A 222 5.47 19.32 -29.06
C ASN A 222 4.03 19.18 -28.56
N SER A 223 3.44 20.34 -28.27
CA SER A 223 2.02 20.69 -28.24
C SER A 223 0.98 19.55 -28.16
N ARG A 224 0.12 19.67 -27.14
CA ARG A 224 -1.12 18.92 -26.81
C ARG A 224 -0.93 17.70 -25.91
N PHE A 225 -0.91 17.98 -24.61
CA PHE A 225 -1.61 17.16 -23.62
C PHE A 225 -3.01 17.75 -23.45
#